data_AF-A0AAD7JGI5-F1
#
_entry.id   AF-A0AAD7JGI5-F1
#
_cell.length_a   1.000
_cell.length_b   1.000
_cell.length_c   1.000
_cell.angle_alpha   90.00
_cell.angle_beta   90.00
_cell.angle_gamma   90.00
#
_symmetry.space_group_name_H-M   'P 1'
#
loop_
_entity.id
_entity.type
_entity.pdbx_description
1 polymer ?
#
loop_
_entity_poly.entity_id
_entity_poly.type
_entity_poly.pdbx_seq_one_letter_code
_entity_poly.pdbx_strand_id
1 'polypeptide(L)'
;MVITNNCACPFASCPVDLATACPFDSDGVPVGCKSACLVDALAGNAANSLNCCTGSFDSESSCPSSGVEHYSYFKTNCPNSFVYTFDESSDTAIWQCEKSCMFEVDVEYGVTFCYDVSNFGLP
;
A
#
# COMPACT_ATOMS: atom_id res chain seq x y z
N MET A 1 -4.20 -5.55 -7.40
CA MET A 1 -3.20 -6.65 -7.36
C MET A 1 -3.32 -7.40 -6.04
N VAL A 2 -3.08 -8.70 -6.04
CA VAL A 2 -2.95 -9.52 -4.82
C VAL A 2 -1.72 -10.43 -4.93
N ILE A 3 -1.08 -10.68 -3.79
CA ILE A 3 0.03 -11.63 -3.63
C ILE A 3 -0.41 -12.71 -2.64
N THR A 4 -0.76 -13.89 -3.14
CA THR A 4 -1.20 -15.04 -2.34
C THR A 4 -0.06 -16.02 -2.10
N ASN A 5 -0.28 -16.99 -1.21
CA ASN A 5 0.65 -18.10 -0.97
C ASN A 5 -0.11 -19.43 -0.84
N ASN A 6 0.60 -20.53 -1.04
CA ASN A 6 0.09 -21.90 -0.83
C ASN A 6 0.08 -22.34 0.65
N CYS A 7 0.60 -21.52 1.58
CA CYS A 7 0.83 -21.87 2.97
C CYS A 7 -0.13 -21.21 3.97
N ALA A 8 -1.39 -20.95 3.65
CA ALA A 8 -2.38 -20.35 4.58
C ALA A 8 -1.88 -19.12 5.38
N CYS A 9 -0.81 -18.46 4.92
CA CYS A 9 -0.26 -17.27 5.53
C CYS A 9 -1.09 -16.06 5.09
N PRO A 10 -1.03 -14.95 5.83
CA PRO A 10 -1.60 -13.69 5.38
C PRO A 10 -1.07 -13.28 3.98
N PHE A 11 -1.83 -12.42 3.30
CA PHE A 11 -1.55 -12.02 1.92
C PHE A 11 -1.60 -10.50 1.76
N ALA A 12 -0.76 -9.96 0.87
CA ALA A 12 -0.79 -8.55 0.50
C ALA A 12 -1.84 -8.31 -0.59
N SER A 13 -2.65 -7.25 -0.49
CA SER A 13 -3.62 -6.92 -1.52
C SER A 13 -3.99 -5.45 -1.61
N CYS A 14 -4.27 -5.02 -2.83
CA CYS A 14 -4.93 -3.77 -3.16
C CYS A 14 -5.84 -4.05 -4.37
N PRO A 15 -7.09 -4.48 -4.15
CA PRO A 15 -7.99 -4.92 -5.23
C PRO A 15 -8.74 -3.75 -5.89
N VAL A 16 -8.77 -2.58 -5.25
CA VAL A 16 -9.54 -1.42 -5.72
C VAL A 16 -8.83 -0.71 -6.87
N ASP A 17 -9.62 -0.23 -7.83
CA ASP A 17 -9.15 0.71 -8.85
C ASP A 17 -9.03 2.12 -8.27
N LEU A 18 -7.83 2.44 -7.76
CA LEU A 18 -7.49 3.74 -7.20
C LEU A 18 -7.42 4.87 -8.24
N ALA A 19 -7.36 4.56 -9.54
CA ALA A 19 -7.22 5.61 -10.55
C ALA A 19 -8.52 6.43 -10.66
N THR A 20 -9.67 5.75 -10.62
CA THR A 20 -11.00 6.37 -10.84
C THR A 20 -11.39 7.46 -9.84
N ALA A 21 -10.86 7.39 -8.62
CA ALA A 21 -11.14 8.34 -7.55
C ALA A 21 -9.86 9.00 -7.02
N CYS A 22 -8.79 9.01 -7.82
CA CYS A 22 -7.51 9.55 -7.41
C CYS A 22 -7.63 11.06 -7.11
N PRO A 23 -7.20 11.53 -5.93
CA PRO A 23 -7.31 12.94 -5.56
C PRO A 23 -6.44 13.91 -6.38
N PHE A 24 -5.56 13.42 -7.26
CA PHE A 24 -4.62 14.23 -8.05
C PHE A 24 -4.73 14.04 -9.57
N ASP A 25 -5.88 13.63 -10.08
CA ASP A 25 -6.10 13.62 -11.52
C ASP A 25 -7.34 14.44 -11.89
N SER A 26 -7.12 15.70 -12.26
CA SER A 26 -8.16 16.60 -12.76
C SER A 26 -8.28 16.61 -14.29
N ASP A 27 -7.39 15.93 -15.02
CA ASP A 27 -7.25 16.10 -16.47
C ASP A 27 -7.03 14.75 -17.21
N GLY A 28 -8.13 14.16 -17.69
CA GLY A 28 -8.10 13.01 -18.59
C GLY A 28 -8.62 11.72 -17.96
N VAL A 29 -8.25 10.58 -18.55
CA VAL A 29 -8.54 9.25 -17.99
C VAL A 29 -7.35 8.88 -17.09
N PRO A 30 -7.53 8.81 -15.77
CA PRO A 30 -6.43 8.48 -14.86
C PRO A 30 -5.93 7.06 -15.14
N VAL A 31 -4.61 6.94 -15.38
CA VAL A 31 -3.92 5.66 -15.60
C VAL A 31 -3.16 5.18 -14.36
N GLY A 32 -3.29 5.89 -13.25
CA GLY A 32 -2.69 5.57 -11.96
C GLY A 32 -2.93 6.68 -10.95
N CYS A 33 -2.52 6.45 -9.70
CA CYS A 33 -2.61 7.44 -8.65
C CYS A 33 -1.25 7.66 -7.98
N LYS A 34 -0.76 8.89 -8.02
CA LYS A 34 0.52 9.25 -7.40
C LYS A 34 0.36 9.30 -5.88
N SER A 35 1.36 8.81 -5.15
CA SER A 35 1.47 9.10 -3.72
C SER A 35 1.80 10.58 -3.51
N ALA A 36 1.45 11.13 -2.34
CA ALA A 36 1.76 12.51 -2.01
C ALA A 36 3.28 12.77 -2.02
N CYS A 37 4.11 11.81 -1.60
CA CYS A 37 5.57 11.95 -1.71
C CYS A 37 6.03 12.14 -3.16
N LEU A 38 5.47 11.38 -4.11
CA LEU A 38 5.85 11.52 -5.51
C LEU A 38 5.45 12.90 -6.06
N VAL A 39 4.32 13.46 -5.60
CA VAL A 39 3.92 14.83 -5.94
C VAL A 39 4.94 15.84 -5.40
N ASP A 40 5.33 15.74 -4.13
CA ASP A 40 6.36 16.61 -3.53
C ASP A 40 7.71 16.48 -4.22
N ALA A 41 8.12 15.26 -4.57
CA ALA A 41 9.37 15.00 -5.28
C ALA A 41 9.40 15.68 -6.65
N LEU A 42 8.29 15.58 -7.41
CA LEU A 42 8.16 16.25 -8.71
C LEU A 42 8.11 17.78 -8.58
N ALA A 43 7.66 18.30 -7.44
CA ALA A 43 7.68 19.72 -7.11
C ALA A 43 9.04 20.21 -6.54
N GLY A 44 10.01 19.31 -6.32
CA GLY A 44 11.32 19.64 -5.75
C GLY A 44 11.33 19.79 -4.22
N ASN A 45 10.30 19.30 -3.52
CA ASN A 45 10.10 19.48 -2.09
C ASN A 45 10.42 18.23 -1.25
N ALA A 46 10.94 17.16 -1.86
CA ALA A 46 11.18 15.89 -1.17
C ALA A 46 12.33 15.87 -0.14
N ALA A 47 13.15 16.92 -0.04
CA ALA A 47 14.31 16.92 0.87
C ALA A 47 13.94 17.04 2.36
N ASN A 48 12.82 17.70 2.66
CA ASN A 48 12.29 17.87 4.02
C ASN A 48 10.75 17.88 3.95
N SER A 49 10.15 16.73 3.67
CA SER A 49 8.72 16.59 3.41
C SER A 49 8.10 15.57 4.37
N LEU A 50 6.95 15.95 4.91
CA LEU A 50 6.10 15.08 5.73
C LEU A 50 5.47 13.97 4.87
N ASN A 51 5.17 14.24 3.60
CA ASN A 51 4.64 13.22 2.69
C ASN A 51 5.67 12.15 2.33
N CYS A 52 6.96 12.52 2.31
CA CYS A 52 8.07 11.62 2.02
C CYS A 52 8.74 11.02 3.26
N CYS A 53 8.41 11.51 4.46
CA CYS A 53 9.12 11.21 5.70
C CYS A 53 10.64 11.42 5.58
N THR A 54 11.05 12.62 5.16
CA THR A 54 12.46 12.98 4.95
C THR A 54 12.84 14.22 5.76
N GLY A 55 14.15 14.44 5.94
CA GLY A 55 14.68 15.60 6.65
C GLY A 55 14.32 15.54 8.14
N SER A 56 13.58 16.54 8.64
CA SER A 56 13.08 16.56 10.02
C SER A 56 11.97 15.53 10.29
N PHE A 57 11.45 14.87 9.26
CA PHE A 57 10.39 13.87 9.33
C PHE A 57 10.90 12.44 9.09
N ASP A 58 12.17 12.16 9.38
CA ASP A 58 12.86 10.90 9.07
C ASP A 58 12.62 9.75 10.07
N SER A 59 11.63 9.88 10.97
CA SER A 59 11.26 8.85 11.94
C SER A 59 9.75 8.73 12.04
N GLU A 60 9.26 7.58 12.51
CA GLU A 60 7.81 7.36 12.73
C GLU A 60 7.20 8.43 13.66
N SER A 61 7.94 8.82 14.71
CA SER A 61 7.47 9.84 15.65
C SER A 61 7.38 11.24 15.05
N SER A 62 8.27 11.57 14.11
CA SER A 62 8.25 12.85 13.40
C SER A 62 7.38 12.81 12.13
N CYS A 63 7.07 11.62 11.59
CA CYS A 63 6.23 11.41 10.42
C CYS A 63 5.05 10.47 10.72
N PRO A 64 4.08 10.89 11.56
CA PRO A 64 2.90 10.09 11.81
C PRO A 64 2.03 10.04 10.54
N SER A 65 1.31 8.92 10.34
CA SER A 65 0.39 8.75 9.21
C SER A 65 -0.69 9.83 9.11
N SER A 66 -1.07 10.44 10.24
CA SER A 66 -2.03 11.57 10.29
C SER A 66 -1.50 12.85 9.63
N GLY A 67 -0.19 12.96 9.43
CA GLY A 67 0.47 14.07 8.74
C GLY A 67 0.71 13.82 7.25
N VAL A 68 0.63 12.56 6.80
CA VAL A 68 0.85 12.19 5.40
C VAL A 68 -0.44 12.40 4.61
N GLU A 69 -0.39 13.25 3.59
CA GLU A 69 -1.55 13.54 2.76
C GLU A 69 -2.03 12.27 2.05
N HIS A 70 -3.36 12.10 2.04
CA HIS A 70 -4.05 10.97 1.41
C HIS A 70 -3.70 9.57 1.95
N TYR A 71 -2.99 9.45 3.07
CA TYR A 71 -2.77 8.15 3.74
C TYR A 71 -4.07 7.36 3.89
N SER A 72 -5.12 8.00 4.45
CA SER A 72 -6.41 7.36 4.65
C SER A 72 -7.09 6.93 3.35
N TYR A 73 -6.90 7.67 2.25
CA TYR A 73 -7.45 7.27 0.95
C TYR A 73 -6.84 5.94 0.50
N PHE A 74 -5.51 5.83 0.50
CA PHE A 74 -4.85 4.59 0.10
C PHE A 74 -5.14 3.46 1.09
N LYS A 75 -5.05 3.72 2.40
CA LYS A 75 -5.22 2.68 3.42
C LYS A 75 -6.65 2.14 3.49
N THR A 76 -7.66 3.01 3.42
CA THR A 76 -9.06 2.56 3.46
C THR A 76 -9.43 1.73 2.23
N ASN A 77 -8.93 2.10 1.04
CA ASN A 77 -9.20 1.34 -0.18
C ASN A 77 -8.34 0.07 -0.29
N CYS A 78 -7.15 0.07 0.29
CA CYS A 78 -6.21 -1.04 0.24
C CYS A 78 -5.61 -1.34 1.63
N PRO A 79 -6.42 -1.91 2.56
CA PRO A 79 -6.01 -2.09 3.96
C PRO A 79 -4.81 -3.03 4.11
N ASN A 80 -4.73 -4.08 3.29
CA ASN A 80 -3.65 -5.08 3.33
C ASN A 80 -2.47 -4.70 2.44
N SER A 81 -2.15 -3.40 2.36
CA SER A 81 -1.06 -2.87 1.54
C SER A 81 -0.22 -1.87 2.31
N PHE A 82 1.02 -1.69 1.84
CA PHE A 82 1.97 -0.69 2.32
C PHE A 82 1.72 0.63 1.59
N VAL A 83 1.26 1.66 2.31
CA VAL A 83 0.81 2.93 1.69
C VAL A 83 1.67 4.15 2.05
N TYR A 84 2.56 4.05 3.02
CA TYR A 84 3.54 5.10 3.37
C TYR A 84 4.78 4.52 4.08
N THR A 85 5.83 5.32 4.25
CA THR A 85 7.16 4.88 4.72
C THR A 85 7.20 4.14 6.05
N PHE A 86 6.33 4.48 7.03
CA PHE A 86 6.31 3.85 8.36
C PHE A 86 5.02 3.07 8.64
N ASP A 87 4.45 2.49 7.58
CA ASP A 87 3.16 1.79 7.64
C ASP A 87 3.20 0.48 8.42
N GLU A 88 4.37 0.04 8.91
CA GLU A 88 4.45 -1.14 9.78
C GLU A 88 3.56 -1.01 11.03
N SER A 89 3.38 0.22 11.53
CA SER A 89 2.49 0.55 12.66
C SER A 89 1.01 0.24 12.42
N SER A 90 0.61 -0.06 11.18
CA SER A 90 -0.75 -0.44 10.81
C SER A 90 -1.05 -1.94 10.97
N ASP A 91 -0.06 -2.77 11.30
CA ASP A 91 -0.13 -4.24 11.38
C ASP A 91 -0.60 -4.95 10.10
N THR A 92 -0.74 -4.23 8.98
CA THR A 92 -1.34 -4.71 7.73
C THR A 92 -0.50 -4.38 6.49
N ALA A 93 0.67 -3.78 6.70
CA ALA A 93 1.58 -3.35 5.64
C ALA A 93 2.62 -4.42 5.26
N ILE A 94 3.03 -5.27 6.21
CA ILE A 94 4.02 -6.34 6.00
C ILE A 94 3.39 -7.68 6.38
N TRP A 95 3.38 -8.61 5.42
CA TRP A 95 2.90 -9.96 5.63
C TRP A 95 4.06 -10.95 5.60
N GLN A 96 4.17 -11.73 6.66
CA GLN A 96 5.22 -12.73 6.81
C GLN A 96 4.64 -14.12 6.60
N CYS A 97 5.43 -14.98 5.95
CA CYS A 97 5.15 -16.40 5.82
C CYS A 97 6.44 -17.17 6.10
N GLU A 98 6.45 -17.89 7.21
CA GLU A 98 7.63 -18.66 7.61
C GLU A 98 7.86 -19.85 6.67
N LYS A 99 9.12 -20.29 6.56
CA LYS A 99 9.63 -21.20 5.53
C LYS A 99 8.94 -22.56 5.41
N SER A 100 8.11 -22.96 6.36
CA SER A 100 7.41 -24.25 6.32
C SER A 100 5.91 -24.04 6.41
N CYS A 101 5.21 -24.34 5.32
CA CYS A 101 3.82 -24.79 5.37
C CYS A 101 3.67 -25.86 6.48
N MET A 102 2.47 -26.03 7.04
CA MET A 102 2.14 -27.30 7.70
C MET A 102 2.48 -28.43 6.69
N PHE A 103 3.41 -29.32 7.02
CA PHE A 103 3.91 -30.45 6.19
C PHE A 103 5.13 -30.25 5.26
N GLU A 104 6.16 -29.49 5.63
CA GLU A 104 7.46 -29.42 4.89
C GLU A 104 7.32 -29.07 3.39
N VAL A 105 6.29 -28.29 3.03
CA VAL A 105 6.14 -27.75 1.68
C VAL A 105 6.79 -26.37 1.61
N ASP A 106 7.57 -26.14 0.55
CA ASP A 106 8.12 -24.83 0.25
C ASP A 106 7.00 -23.80 -0.01
N VAL A 107 7.21 -22.57 0.46
CA VAL A 107 6.27 -21.48 0.23
C VAL A 107 6.33 -21.05 -1.24
N GLU A 108 5.22 -21.18 -1.94
CA GLU A 108 5.01 -20.68 -3.28
C GLU A 108 4.10 -19.45 -3.24
N TYR A 109 4.42 -18.45 -4.06
CA TYR A 109 3.66 -17.20 -4.15
C TYR A 109 3.00 -17.05 -5.52
N GLY A 110 1.74 -16.58 -5.51
CA GLY A 110 0.98 -16.23 -6.70
C GLY A 110 0.77 -14.72 -6.77
N VAL A 111 0.96 -14.11 -7.95
CA VAL A 111 0.67 -12.70 -8.19
C VAL A 111 -0.46 -12.58 -9.20
N THR A 112 -1.55 -11.93 -8.81
CA THR A 112 -2.70 -11.71 -9.69
C THR A 112 -2.97 -10.22 -9.87
N PHE A 113 -3.01 -9.79 -11.14
CA PHE A 113 -3.40 -8.45 -11.55
C PHE A 113 -4.91 -8.38 -11.74
N CYS A 114 -5.49 -7.20 -11.49
CA CYS A 114 -6.94 -6.98 -11.60
C CYS A 114 -7.77 -8.02 -10.83
N TYR A 115 -7.29 -8.40 -9.63
CA TYR A 115 -8.00 -9.30 -8.73
C TYR A 115 -9.20 -8.58 -8.14
N ASP A 116 -10.38 -9.06 -8.48
CA ASP A 116 -11.64 -8.50 -8.03
C ASP A 116 -12.21 -9.32 -6.86
N VAL A 117 -12.18 -8.74 -5.67
CA VAL A 117 -12.77 -9.35 -4.47
C VAL A 117 -14.31 -9.39 -4.52
N SER A 118 -14.95 -8.58 -5.37
CA SER A 118 -16.41 -8.58 -5.51
C SER A 118 -16.96 -9.86 -6.13
N ASN A 119 -16.12 -10.61 -6.87
CA ASN A 119 -16.48 -11.92 -7.41
C ASN A 119 -16.42 -13.07 -6.38
N PHE A 120 -15.90 -12.84 -5.18
CA PHE A 120 -15.74 -13.91 -4.17
C PHE A 120 -16.73 -13.84 -3.01
N GLY A 121 -17.61 -12.84 -2.95
CA GLY A 121 -18.72 -12.81 -1.99
C GLY A 121 -18.29 -13.04 -0.53
N LEU A 122 -17.08 -12.63 -0.17
CA LEU A 122 -16.67 -12.60 1.23
C LEU A 122 -17.15 -11.27 1.84
N PRO A 123 -17.72 -11.32 3.06
CA PRO A 123 -18.31 -10.15 3.72
C PRO A 123 -17.31 -9.01 3.94
#